data_AF-A0AB37W5X3-F1
#
_entry.id   AF-A0AB37W5X3-F1
#
_cell.length_a   1.000
_cell.length_b   1.000
_cell.length_c   1.000
_cell.angle_alpha   90.00
_cell.angle_beta   90.00
_cell.angle_gamma   90.00
#
_symmetry.space_group_name_H-M   'P 1'
#
loop_
_entity.id
_entity.type
_entity.pdbx_description
1 polymer ?
#
loop_
_entity_poly.entity_id
_entity_poly.type
_entity_poly.pdbx_seq_one_letter_code
_entity_poly.pdbx_strand_id
1 'polypeptide(L)'
;MDNGTGYSKLGFAGNDSPSFVFPTAIATKGPTGGSGGSGSGRPAVANKPSYLTGGAGPGGHLSGKRGTEDLDFFIGDEALAAAGGAGYGINYPIRHGQIDNWDLMERFWSNSIFKYLRVEPEDHHFLLTEPPLNPPENREATAEIMFESFNVAGLYIAVQAVLALAASWTSSKVQDRSLTGTVIDSGAGVTHVIPVAEGYVIGSSIKSVPIAGRDITNFVQSLLRERGEPDSSLQTAERIKEEYCYVCPDIVKEFARFDRESDDRFKKHTVNYPNGKTTTVDVGYERFLAPEIFFNPEIYSSDFLTPLPTIVDTVIQSSPIDVRRGLYKNIVLSGGSTLYKDFGRRLQRDIRHMVDARIKASEARSGGAKSGGLDVQVITHKRQRHGPWFGGSLLGQTPEFKSYCHTKAEYDEIGPSIVRRFALLGGPGST
;
A
#
# COMPACT_ATOMS: atom_id res chain seq x y z
N MET A 1 -13.21 -2.95 -0.07
CA MET A 1 -12.62 -1.61 0.11
C MET A 1 -11.15 -1.81 0.50
N ASP A 2 -10.23 -1.21 -0.25
CA ASP A 2 -8.79 -1.24 0.04
C ASP A 2 -8.34 0.14 0.53
N ASN A 3 -8.12 0.29 1.84
CA ASN A 3 -7.76 1.55 2.48
C ASN A 3 -6.24 1.61 2.73
N GLY A 4 -5.50 2.28 1.84
CA GLY A 4 -4.06 2.48 1.99
C GLY A 4 -3.68 3.81 2.63
N THR A 5 -2.42 3.97 3.05
CA THR A 5 -1.91 5.22 3.66
C THR A 5 -2.05 6.45 2.75
N GLY A 6 -1.88 6.29 1.44
CA GLY A 6 -2.01 7.39 0.49
C GLY A 6 -3.41 7.48 -0.11
N TYR A 7 -3.93 6.35 -0.59
CA TYR A 7 -5.16 6.30 -1.39
C TYR A 7 -6.03 5.12 -0.98
N SER A 8 -7.34 5.38 -0.91
CA SER A 8 -8.38 4.38 -0.72
C SER A 8 -9.00 4.02 -2.06
N LYS A 9 -9.29 2.74 -2.26
CA LYS A 9 -9.92 2.20 -3.47
C LYS A 9 -11.20 1.47 -3.09
N LEU A 10 -12.31 1.96 -3.61
CA LEU A 10 -13.65 1.50 -3.27
C LEU A 10 -14.37 1.06 -4.53
N GLY A 11 -15.24 0.07 -4.42
CA GLY A 11 -16.05 -0.40 -5.53
C GLY A 11 -16.68 -1.74 -5.21
N PHE A 12 -17.34 -2.31 -6.22
CA PHE A 12 -18.10 -3.54 -6.11
C PHE A 12 -17.30 -4.73 -6.63
N ALA A 13 -17.53 -5.90 -6.02
CA ALA A 13 -16.96 -7.15 -6.50
C ALA A 13 -17.46 -7.48 -7.92
N GLY A 14 -16.63 -8.17 -8.70
CA GLY A 14 -16.87 -8.45 -10.12
C GLY A 14 -16.47 -7.33 -11.08
N ASN A 15 -16.20 -6.12 -10.59
CA ASN A 15 -15.65 -5.04 -11.42
C ASN A 15 -14.15 -5.23 -11.64
N ASP A 16 -13.68 -4.84 -12.83
CA ASP A 16 -12.27 -4.95 -13.25
C ASP A 16 -11.36 -3.85 -12.64
N SER A 17 -11.97 -2.75 -12.19
CA SER A 17 -11.29 -1.63 -11.53
C SER A 17 -12.15 -1.03 -10.43
N PRO A 18 -11.54 -0.39 -9.41
CA PRO A 18 -12.30 0.31 -8.38
C PRO A 18 -13.18 1.40 -8.99
N SER A 19 -14.39 1.54 -8.47
CA SER A 19 -15.31 2.62 -8.86
C SER A 19 -14.76 3.99 -8.44
N PHE A 20 -14.05 4.02 -7.31
CA PHE A 20 -13.48 5.24 -6.76
C PHE A 20 -12.06 5.01 -6.27
N VAL A 21 -11.17 5.93 -6.60
CA VAL A 21 -9.80 6.01 -6.07
C VAL A 21 -9.56 7.45 -5.67
N PHE A 22 -9.36 7.70 -4.38
CA PHE A 22 -9.16 9.04 -3.85
C PHE A 22 -8.22 9.01 -2.64
N PRO A 23 -7.62 10.16 -2.27
CA PRO A 23 -6.73 10.25 -1.12
C PRO A 23 -7.39 9.73 0.17
N THR A 24 -6.67 8.94 0.97
CA THR A 24 -7.14 8.53 2.30
C THR A 24 -6.96 9.67 3.29
N ALA A 25 -7.73 10.72 3.10
CA ALA A 25 -7.66 11.94 3.87
C ALA A 25 -9.07 12.39 4.27
N ILE A 26 -9.17 13.01 5.44
CA ILE A 26 -10.40 13.57 6.01
C ILE A 26 -10.12 14.98 6.50
N ALA A 27 -10.98 15.93 6.13
CA ALA A 27 -10.92 17.31 6.56
C ALA A 27 -12.05 17.57 7.56
N THR A 28 -11.71 17.98 8.78
CA THR A 28 -12.67 18.27 9.86
C THR A 28 -12.53 19.72 10.30
N LYS A 29 -13.61 20.34 10.78
CA LYS A 29 -13.51 21.66 11.40
C LYS A 29 -12.64 21.61 12.67
N GLY A 30 -11.69 22.53 12.77
CA GLY A 30 -10.94 22.73 14.02
C GLY A 30 -11.78 23.50 15.04
N PRO A 31 -11.55 23.37 16.36
CA PRO A 31 -12.19 24.24 17.33
C PRO A 31 -11.80 25.70 17.04
N THR A 32 -12.79 26.55 16.79
CA THR A 32 -12.56 27.97 16.52
C THR A 32 -12.11 28.70 17.78
N GLY A 33 -10.84 29.09 17.86
CA GLY A 33 -10.39 30.13 18.79
C GLY A 33 -8.95 30.01 19.30
N GLY A 34 -8.07 30.93 18.89
CA GLY A 34 -6.80 31.19 19.57
C GLY A 34 -5.66 31.64 18.67
N SER A 35 -5.59 32.92 18.34
CA SER A 35 -4.36 33.57 17.89
C SER A 35 -3.24 33.42 18.94
N GLY A 36 -2.04 32.98 18.55
CA GLY A 36 -0.85 33.18 19.39
C GLY A 36 0.36 32.30 19.09
N GLY A 37 1.41 32.93 18.54
CA GLY A 37 2.76 32.79 19.08
C GLY A 37 3.63 31.64 18.59
N SER A 38 4.63 31.99 17.78
CA SER A 38 5.91 31.28 17.72
C SER A 38 6.52 31.17 19.13
N GLY A 39 6.68 29.94 19.64
CA GLY A 39 7.30 29.67 20.93
C GLY A 39 7.91 28.27 20.97
N SER A 40 9.24 28.24 21.05
CA SER A 40 10.09 27.06 21.15
C SER A 40 9.83 26.20 22.40
N GLY A 41 9.89 24.86 22.22
CA GLY A 41 10.50 23.96 23.20
C GLY A 41 9.60 23.24 24.21
N ARG A 42 9.05 22.08 23.81
CA ARG A 42 9.12 20.77 24.52
C ARG A 42 8.11 19.78 23.89
N PRO A 43 8.48 18.50 23.63
CA PRO A 43 7.53 17.52 23.15
C PRO A 43 6.53 17.13 24.26
N ALA A 44 5.24 17.06 23.90
CA ALA A 44 4.19 16.62 24.80
C ALA A 44 4.34 15.12 25.11
N VAL A 45 4.29 14.78 26.40
CA VAL A 45 4.31 13.41 26.91
C VAL A 45 3.03 12.68 26.49
N ALA A 46 3.16 11.43 26.06
CA ALA A 46 2.05 10.58 25.65
C ALA A 46 0.98 10.46 26.75
N ASN A 47 -0.26 10.86 26.44
CA ASN A 47 -1.39 10.53 27.29
C ASN A 47 -1.68 9.03 27.18
N LYS A 48 -1.71 8.36 28.34
CA LYS A 48 -2.17 6.97 28.46
C LYS A 48 -3.65 6.87 28.07
N PRO A 49 -4.09 5.73 27.49
CA PRO A 49 -5.48 5.54 27.13
C PRO A 49 -6.36 5.41 28.38
N SER A 50 -7.48 6.14 28.38
CA SER A 50 -8.42 6.27 29.48
C SER A 50 -9.41 5.10 29.52
N TYR A 51 -9.00 3.94 30.05
CA TYR A 51 -9.92 2.84 30.37
C TYR A 51 -9.58 2.09 31.68
N LEU A 52 -8.69 2.62 32.53
CA LEU A 52 -8.25 1.94 33.77
C LEU A 52 -8.64 2.62 35.09
N THR A 53 -9.57 3.57 35.09
CA THR A 53 -10.15 4.09 36.33
C THR A 53 -11.61 3.67 36.43
N GLY A 54 -11.86 2.66 37.26
CA GLY A 54 -13.17 2.05 37.46
C GLY A 54 -14.21 3.03 38.01
N GLY A 55 -15.43 2.87 37.49
CA GLY A 55 -16.65 3.51 37.97
C GLY A 55 -17.79 3.09 37.06
N ALA A 56 -18.63 2.17 37.55
CA ALA A 56 -19.74 1.56 36.82
C ALA A 56 -20.76 2.58 36.29
N GLY A 57 -21.15 2.43 35.02
CA GLY A 57 -22.28 3.11 34.38
C GLY A 57 -22.60 2.45 33.03
N PRO A 58 -23.87 2.21 32.67
CA PRO A 58 -24.23 1.36 31.54
C PRO A 58 -24.16 2.11 30.20
N GLY A 59 -23.66 1.44 29.16
CA GLY A 59 -23.96 1.62 27.74
C GLY A 59 -23.90 3.04 27.18
N GLY A 60 -22.79 3.39 26.51
CA GLY A 60 -22.63 4.64 25.77
C GLY A 60 -22.23 4.41 24.32
N HIS A 61 -23.13 3.86 23.50
CA HIS A 61 -22.98 3.90 22.04
C HIS A 61 -23.09 5.35 21.52
N LEU A 62 -22.38 5.64 20.43
CA LEU A 62 -22.20 6.95 19.77
C LEU A 62 -23.50 7.64 19.30
N SER A 63 -24.65 6.96 19.39
CA SER A 63 -25.96 7.49 18.97
C SER A 63 -26.55 8.55 19.93
N GLY A 64 -25.99 8.75 21.13
CA GLY A 64 -26.71 9.48 22.18
C GLY A 64 -26.41 10.98 22.36
N LYS A 65 -25.22 11.49 21.97
CA LYS A 65 -24.76 12.83 22.44
C LYS A 65 -23.73 13.54 21.55
N ARG A 66 -23.99 13.76 20.26
CA ARG A 66 -23.10 14.61 19.42
C ARG A 66 -23.92 15.58 18.57
N GLY A 67 -23.54 16.87 18.57
CA GLY A 67 -24.19 17.89 17.75
C GLY A 67 -23.94 17.68 16.26
N THR A 68 -24.57 18.48 15.39
CA THR A 68 -24.40 18.40 13.92
C THR A 68 -22.97 18.69 13.44
N GLU A 69 -22.11 19.20 14.32
CA GLU A 69 -20.70 19.52 14.01
C GLU A 69 -19.88 18.29 13.62
N ASP A 70 -20.22 17.11 14.11
CA ASP A 70 -19.50 15.87 13.77
C ASP A 70 -19.81 15.33 12.37
N LEU A 71 -20.87 15.83 11.72
CA LEU A 71 -21.25 15.54 10.35
C LEU A 71 -20.58 16.48 9.34
N ASP A 72 -19.95 17.56 9.80
CA ASP A 72 -19.32 18.57 8.95
C ASP A 72 -17.86 18.22 8.66
N PHE A 73 -17.67 17.26 7.75
CA PHE A 73 -16.37 16.82 7.27
C PHE A 73 -16.40 16.41 5.80
N PHE A 74 -15.23 16.46 5.16
CA PHE A 74 -15.02 16.02 3.78
C PHE A 74 -14.00 14.89 3.75
N ILE A 75 -14.07 14.01 2.75
CA ILE A 75 -13.06 12.96 2.51
C ILE A 75 -12.55 13.00 1.07
N GLY A 76 -11.36 12.45 0.83
CA GLY A 76 -10.79 12.35 -0.52
C GLY A 76 -10.36 13.70 -1.09
N ASP A 77 -10.59 13.91 -2.39
CA ASP A 77 -10.19 15.14 -3.07
C ASP A 77 -10.91 16.38 -2.53
N GLU A 78 -12.17 16.22 -2.09
CA GLU A 78 -12.92 17.28 -1.44
C GLU A 78 -12.29 17.70 -0.10
N ALA A 79 -11.68 16.76 0.62
CA ALA A 79 -10.95 17.08 1.85
C ALA A 79 -9.72 17.93 1.57
N LEU A 80 -8.96 17.59 0.52
CA LEU A 80 -7.79 18.36 0.11
C LEU A 80 -8.19 19.77 -0.35
N ALA A 81 -9.30 19.90 -1.09
CA ALA A 81 -9.83 21.19 -1.51
C ALA A 81 -10.32 22.03 -0.31
N ALA A 82 -11.06 21.41 0.62
CA ALA A 82 -11.58 22.09 1.81
C ALA A 82 -10.46 22.57 2.75
N ALA A 83 -9.38 21.79 2.86
CA ALA A 83 -8.20 22.16 3.65
C ALA A 83 -7.43 23.37 3.10
N GLY A 84 -7.63 23.73 1.82
CA GLY A 84 -7.12 24.98 1.25
C GLY A 84 -7.90 26.23 1.70
N GLY A 85 -9.08 26.05 2.31
CA GLY A 85 -9.94 27.10 2.83
C GLY A 85 -9.76 27.37 4.33
N ALA A 86 -10.44 28.40 4.84
CA ALA A 86 -10.44 28.71 6.26
C ALA A 86 -11.39 27.77 7.03
N GLY A 87 -10.89 27.13 8.08
CA GLY A 87 -11.72 26.42 9.08
C GLY A 87 -11.62 24.90 9.09
N TYR A 88 -11.02 24.25 8.07
CA TYR A 88 -10.85 22.79 8.04
C TYR A 88 -9.38 22.38 8.16
N GLY A 89 -9.10 21.42 9.03
CA GLY A 89 -7.79 20.78 9.17
C GLY A 89 -7.76 19.43 8.45
N ILE A 90 -6.73 19.19 7.63
CA ILE A 90 -6.54 17.90 6.96
C ILE A 90 -5.89 16.87 7.89
N ASN A 91 -6.46 15.68 7.94
CA ASN A 91 -5.97 14.56 8.72
C ASN A 91 -5.91 13.29 7.86
N TYR A 92 -4.97 12.41 8.21
CA TYR A 92 -4.78 11.12 7.55
C TYR A 92 -4.97 10.02 8.60
N PRO A 93 -6.09 9.27 8.57
CA PRO A 93 -6.42 8.29 9.62
C PRO A 93 -5.54 7.04 9.58
N ILE A 94 -4.83 6.81 8.47
CA ILE A 94 -3.93 5.67 8.28
C ILE A 94 -2.49 6.16 8.17
N ARG A 95 -1.60 5.57 8.97
CA ARG A 95 -0.14 5.80 8.92
C ARG A 95 0.59 4.48 8.82
N HIS A 96 1.56 4.38 7.90
CA HIS A 96 2.36 3.17 7.67
C HIS A 96 1.52 1.87 7.53
N GLY A 97 0.38 1.98 6.85
CA GLY A 97 -0.56 0.87 6.60
C GLY A 97 -1.56 0.58 7.72
N GLN A 98 -1.40 1.15 8.91
CA GLN A 98 -2.26 0.89 10.07
C GLN A 98 -3.15 2.09 10.40
N ILE A 99 -4.34 1.81 10.95
CA ILE A 99 -5.27 2.85 11.41
C ILE A 99 -4.70 3.44 12.71
N ASP A 100 -4.46 4.76 12.70
CA ASP A 100 -3.92 5.53 13.83
C ASP A 100 -5.05 6.26 14.58
N ASN A 101 -6.13 6.62 13.88
CA ASN A 101 -7.28 7.31 14.46
C ASN A 101 -8.60 6.66 14.03
N TRP A 102 -9.19 5.89 14.94
CA TRP A 102 -10.43 5.14 14.71
C TRP A 102 -11.66 6.03 14.54
N ASP A 103 -11.78 7.12 15.30
CA ASP A 103 -12.90 8.08 15.15
C ASP A 103 -12.93 8.68 13.72
N LEU A 104 -11.77 9.06 13.21
CA LEU A 104 -11.64 9.59 11.85
C LEU A 104 -11.85 8.51 10.79
N MET A 105 -11.43 7.28 11.07
CA MET A 105 -11.62 6.15 10.14
C MET A 105 -13.10 5.76 10.03
N GLU A 106 -13.85 5.74 11.13
CA GLU A 106 -15.29 5.51 11.13
C GLU A 106 -16.03 6.56 10.31
N ARG A 107 -15.72 7.86 10.52
CA ARG A 107 -16.27 8.95 9.68
C ARG A 107 -15.90 8.78 8.22
N PHE A 108 -14.66 8.38 7.95
CA PHE A 108 -14.19 8.13 6.59
C PHE A 108 -14.96 7.00 5.91
N TRP A 109 -15.22 5.89 6.61
CA TRP A 109 -16.03 4.80 6.11
C TRP A 109 -17.50 5.18 5.94
N SER A 110 -18.07 5.99 6.84
CA SER A 110 -19.43 6.50 6.71
C SER A 110 -19.65 7.22 5.37
N ASN A 111 -18.83 8.22 5.04
CA ASN A 111 -18.92 8.88 3.73
C ASN A 111 -18.59 7.93 2.57
N SER A 112 -17.63 7.02 2.75
CA SER A 112 -17.31 6.01 1.73
C SER A 112 -18.51 5.13 1.37
N ILE A 113 -19.30 4.71 2.35
CA ILE A 113 -20.48 3.84 2.18
C ILE A 113 -21.67 4.67 1.67
N PHE A 114 -22.07 5.72 2.37
CA PHE A 114 -23.33 6.42 2.09
C PHE A 114 -23.23 7.44 0.96
N LYS A 115 -22.09 8.15 0.81
CA LYS A 115 -21.93 9.18 -0.24
C LYS A 115 -21.41 8.60 -1.55
N TYR A 116 -20.36 7.78 -1.49
CA TYR A 116 -19.68 7.26 -2.68
C TYR A 116 -20.29 5.96 -3.19
N LEU A 117 -20.31 4.89 -2.37
CA LEU A 117 -20.86 3.60 -2.78
C LEU A 117 -22.40 3.62 -2.89
N ARG A 118 -23.07 4.42 -2.06
CA ARG A 118 -24.53 4.60 -2.04
C ARG A 118 -25.26 3.26 -1.89
N VAL A 119 -24.83 2.48 -0.92
CA VAL A 119 -25.45 1.20 -0.58
C VAL A 119 -26.03 1.22 0.82
N GLU A 120 -27.07 0.42 1.02
CA GLU A 120 -27.53 0.05 2.35
C GLU A 120 -26.56 -1.00 2.91
N PRO A 121 -25.77 -0.69 3.95
CA PRO A 121 -24.78 -1.63 4.47
C PRO A 121 -25.40 -2.94 4.97
N GLU A 122 -26.64 -2.90 5.46
CA GLU A 122 -27.39 -4.06 5.95
C GLU A 122 -27.67 -5.11 4.86
N ASP A 123 -27.65 -4.72 3.59
CA ASP A 123 -27.89 -5.62 2.44
C ASP A 123 -26.59 -6.19 1.85
N HIS A 124 -25.42 -5.78 2.34
CA HIS A 124 -24.14 -6.03 1.68
C HIS A 124 -23.12 -6.74 2.59
N HIS A 125 -22.39 -7.68 2.00
CA HIS A 125 -21.16 -8.21 2.60
C HIS A 125 -19.97 -7.33 2.20
N PHE A 126 -19.11 -7.03 3.17
CA PHE A 126 -17.95 -6.18 2.97
C PHE A 126 -16.66 -6.98 3.00
N LEU A 127 -15.82 -6.79 2.00
CA LEU A 127 -14.41 -7.19 2.03
C LEU A 127 -13.57 -5.95 2.37
N LEU A 128 -12.90 -5.94 3.50
CA LEU A 128 -11.90 -4.94 3.88
C LEU A 128 -10.50 -5.53 3.76
N THR A 129 -9.49 -4.68 3.60
CA THR A 129 -8.10 -5.12 3.50
C THR A 129 -7.29 -4.67 4.71
N GLU A 130 -6.31 -5.48 5.10
CA GLU A 130 -5.34 -5.12 6.15
C GLU A 130 -3.88 -5.37 5.72
N PRO A 131 -2.91 -4.65 6.32
CA PRO A 131 -1.49 -4.94 6.14
C PRO A 131 -1.09 -6.28 6.80
N PRO A 132 0.02 -6.91 6.39
CA PRO A 132 0.42 -8.26 6.83
C PRO A 132 0.83 -8.38 8.31
N LEU A 133 1.02 -7.27 9.02
CA LEU A 133 1.39 -7.21 10.44
C LEU A 133 0.37 -6.40 11.24
N ASN A 134 -0.90 -6.47 10.85
CA ASN A 134 -1.97 -5.84 11.60
C ASN A 134 -2.23 -6.59 12.92
N PRO A 135 -2.21 -5.91 14.09
CA PRO A 135 -2.58 -6.53 15.35
C PRO A 135 -4.03 -7.07 15.30
N PRO A 136 -4.32 -8.20 15.95
CA PRO A 136 -5.68 -8.75 15.99
C PRO A 136 -6.67 -7.79 16.66
N GLU A 137 -6.23 -6.92 17.57
CA GLU A 137 -7.04 -5.88 18.19
C GLU A 137 -7.59 -4.89 17.16
N ASN A 138 -6.80 -4.56 16.13
CA ASN A 138 -7.27 -3.69 15.04
C ASN A 138 -8.36 -4.38 14.20
N ARG A 139 -8.33 -5.70 14.08
CA ARG A 139 -9.41 -6.43 13.40
C ARG A 139 -10.70 -6.36 14.21
N GLU A 140 -10.63 -6.51 15.53
CA GLU A 140 -11.78 -6.37 16.41
C GLU A 140 -12.39 -4.97 16.33
N ALA A 141 -11.57 -3.92 16.42
CA ALA A 141 -12.04 -2.54 16.25
C ALA A 141 -12.67 -2.28 14.87
N THR A 142 -12.12 -2.91 13.81
CA THR A 142 -12.73 -2.87 12.48
C THR A 142 -14.10 -3.55 12.46
N ALA A 143 -14.24 -4.71 13.10
CA ALA A 143 -15.49 -5.45 13.16
C ALA A 143 -16.54 -4.74 14.01
N GLU A 144 -16.15 -4.16 15.15
CA GLU A 144 -17.00 -3.33 15.99
C GLU A 144 -17.64 -2.21 15.16
N ILE A 145 -16.85 -1.42 14.44
CA ILE A 145 -17.38 -0.34 13.59
C ILE A 145 -18.32 -0.89 12.50
N MET A 146 -17.92 -1.96 11.81
CA MET A 146 -18.68 -2.49 10.67
C MET A 146 -20.01 -3.12 11.11
N PHE A 147 -20.02 -3.90 12.21
CA PHE A 147 -21.22 -4.56 12.68
C PHE A 147 -22.08 -3.70 13.60
N GLU A 148 -21.50 -2.90 14.49
CA GLU A 148 -22.26 -2.12 15.48
C GLU A 148 -22.70 -0.75 14.94
N SER A 149 -21.83 -0.05 14.19
CA SER A 149 -22.19 1.27 13.65
C SER A 149 -22.89 1.17 12.29
N PHE A 150 -22.45 0.27 11.40
CA PHE A 150 -22.99 0.16 10.05
C PHE A 150 -23.92 -1.03 9.82
N ASN A 151 -24.11 -1.92 10.80
CA ASN A 151 -25.00 -3.08 10.67
C ASN A 151 -24.74 -3.96 9.42
N VAL A 152 -23.49 -4.11 8.97
CA VAL A 152 -23.23 -4.87 7.74
C VAL A 152 -23.69 -6.32 7.82
N ALA A 153 -24.18 -6.88 6.71
CA ALA A 153 -24.66 -8.26 6.67
C ALA A 153 -23.55 -9.28 7.00
N GLY A 154 -22.34 -9.01 6.51
CA GLY A 154 -21.18 -9.84 6.77
C GLY A 154 -19.86 -9.13 6.44
N LEU A 155 -18.77 -9.59 7.05
CA LEU A 155 -17.46 -8.97 6.97
C LEU A 155 -16.37 -10.02 6.73
N TYR A 156 -15.49 -9.72 5.78
CA TYR A 156 -14.23 -10.42 5.57
C TYR A 156 -13.07 -9.44 5.58
N ILE A 157 -12.08 -9.68 6.44
CA ILE A 157 -10.85 -8.87 6.52
C ILE A 157 -9.71 -9.66 5.87
N ALA A 158 -9.29 -9.21 4.70
CA ALA A 158 -8.34 -9.89 3.85
C ALA A 158 -6.94 -9.27 3.94
N VAL A 159 -5.91 -10.10 4.01
CA VAL A 159 -4.52 -9.61 3.98
C VAL A 159 -4.16 -9.17 2.56
N GLN A 160 -3.68 -7.93 2.41
CA GLN A 160 -3.37 -7.31 1.10
C GLN A 160 -2.45 -8.17 0.23
N ALA A 161 -1.43 -8.81 0.82
CA ALA A 161 -0.50 -9.66 0.09
C ALA A 161 -1.17 -10.87 -0.57
N VAL A 162 -2.10 -11.52 0.14
CA VAL A 162 -2.81 -12.69 -0.40
C VAL A 162 -3.70 -12.27 -1.57
N LEU A 163 -4.36 -11.13 -1.47
CA LEU A 163 -5.14 -10.58 -2.58
C LEU A 163 -4.26 -10.18 -3.78
N ALA A 164 -3.06 -9.65 -3.53
CA ALA A 164 -2.11 -9.36 -4.61
C ALA A 164 -1.68 -10.63 -5.37
N LEU A 165 -1.47 -11.75 -4.67
CA LEU A 165 -1.23 -13.05 -5.31
C LEU A 165 -2.43 -13.48 -6.16
N ALA A 166 -3.64 -13.38 -5.62
CA ALA A 166 -4.86 -13.71 -6.37
C ALA A 166 -5.00 -12.85 -7.65
N ALA A 167 -4.68 -11.55 -7.56
CA ALA A 167 -4.67 -10.66 -8.72
C ALA A 167 -3.67 -11.08 -9.81
N SER A 168 -2.55 -11.69 -9.41
CA SER A 168 -1.50 -12.14 -10.35
C SER A 168 -1.94 -13.30 -11.24
N TRP A 169 -2.97 -14.06 -10.85
CA TRP A 169 -3.53 -15.17 -11.64
C TRP A 169 -4.08 -14.76 -13.00
N THR A 170 -4.28 -13.46 -13.22
CA THR A 170 -4.66 -12.89 -14.52
C THR A 170 -3.49 -12.71 -15.48
N SER A 171 -2.25 -12.86 -15.01
CA SER A 171 -1.06 -12.76 -15.85
C SER A 171 -0.91 -14.01 -16.70
N SER A 172 -0.59 -13.85 -17.98
CA SER A 172 -0.30 -14.95 -18.89
C SER A 172 0.96 -15.75 -18.52
N LYS A 173 1.81 -15.19 -17.64
CA LYS A 173 2.99 -15.88 -17.10
C LYS A 173 2.64 -16.90 -16.01
N VAL A 174 1.47 -16.79 -15.40
CA VAL A 174 1.04 -17.66 -14.30
C VAL A 174 0.28 -18.84 -14.89
N GLN A 175 0.85 -20.04 -14.73
CA GLN A 175 0.23 -21.30 -15.16
C GLN A 175 -0.53 -21.99 -14.03
N ASP A 176 -0.09 -21.77 -12.79
CA ASP A 176 -0.64 -22.39 -11.59
C ASP A 176 -1.18 -21.30 -10.64
N ARG A 177 -2.44 -21.45 -10.20
CA ARG A 177 -3.12 -20.51 -9.30
C ARG A 177 -2.71 -20.78 -7.86
N SER A 178 -1.42 -20.59 -7.59
CA SER A 178 -0.85 -20.78 -6.27
C SER A 178 -1.00 -19.53 -5.40
N LEU A 179 -1.27 -19.74 -4.11
CA LEU A 179 -1.14 -18.74 -3.06
C LEU A 179 0.21 -18.83 -2.32
N THR A 180 1.20 -19.49 -2.93
CA THR A 180 2.59 -19.49 -2.47
C THR A 180 3.42 -18.58 -3.37
N GLY A 181 4.02 -17.54 -2.80
CA GLY A 181 4.82 -16.56 -3.53
C GLY A 181 5.36 -15.46 -2.63
N THR A 182 6.26 -14.63 -3.16
CA THR A 182 6.74 -13.42 -2.47
C THR A 182 6.09 -12.19 -3.08
N VAL A 183 5.35 -11.45 -2.27
CA VAL A 183 4.71 -10.20 -2.69
C VAL A 183 5.61 -9.02 -2.35
N ILE A 184 5.81 -8.14 -3.33
CA ILE A 184 6.48 -6.86 -3.14
C ILE A 184 5.41 -5.80 -3.32
N ASP A 185 4.92 -5.28 -2.19
CA ASP A 185 3.91 -4.23 -2.18
C ASP A 185 4.57 -2.88 -1.94
N SER A 186 4.60 -2.04 -2.97
CA SER A 186 5.21 -0.70 -2.91
C SER A 186 4.17 0.38 -3.18
N GLY A 187 3.68 0.95 -2.08
CA GLY A 187 2.72 2.04 -2.08
C GLY A 187 3.39 3.42 -2.03
N ALA A 188 2.65 4.40 -1.48
CA ALA A 188 3.16 5.75 -1.28
C ALA A 188 4.05 5.88 -0.03
N GLY A 189 3.78 5.11 1.03
CA GLY A 189 4.41 5.31 2.34
C GLY A 189 5.52 4.31 2.71
N VAL A 190 5.40 3.05 2.30
CA VAL A 190 6.35 1.99 2.63
C VAL A 190 6.35 0.95 1.52
N THR A 191 7.46 0.22 1.39
CA THR A 191 7.52 -0.98 0.57
C THR A 191 7.70 -2.20 1.47
N HIS A 192 6.86 -3.22 1.28
CA HIS A 192 6.96 -4.46 2.03
C HIS A 192 7.34 -5.61 1.10
N VAL A 193 8.19 -6.50 1.61
CA VAL A 193 8.49 -7.79 1.00
C VAL A 193 7.90 -8.87 1.90
N ILE A 194 6.91 -9.58 1.37
CA ILE A 194 5.98 -10.41 2.14
C ILE A 194 6.00 -11.83 1.56
N PRO A 195 6.61 -12.80 2.25
CA PRO A 195 6.54 -14.20 1.85
C PRO A 195 5.19 -14.80 2.27
N VAL A 196 4.52 -15.47 1.33
CA VAL A 196 3.26 -16.18 1.55
C VAL A 196 3.46 -17.64 1.14
N ALA A 197 3.01 -18.56 1.98
CA ALA A 197 2.98 -19.98 1.70
C ALA A 197 1.55 -20.50 1.93
N GLU A 198 0.96 -21.08 0.89
CA GLU A 198 -0.38 -21.68 0.94
C GLU A 198 -1.45 -20.71 1.49
N GLY A 199 -1.33 -19.42 1.15
CA GLY A 199 -2.23 -18.37 1.63
C GLY A 199 -1.91 -17.83 3.03
N TYR A 200 -0.98 -18.44 3.77
CA TYR A 200 -0.49 -17.92 5.05
C TYR A 200 0.74 -17.05 4.87
N VAL A 201 0.71 -15.86 5.47
CA VAL A 201 1.87 -14.98 5.50
C VAL A 201 2.90 -15.50 6.50
N ILE A 202 4.15 -15.63 6.07
CA ILE A 202 5.27 -16.02 6.95
C ILE A 202 5.76 -14.76 7.67
N GLY A 203 5.02 -14.36 8.71
CA GLY A 203 5.21 -13.10 9.42
C GLY A 203 6.64 -12.86 9.93
N SER A 204 7.32 -13.91 10.39
CA SER A 204 8.71 -13.83 10.90
C SER A 204 9.75 -13.45 9.84
N SER A 205 9.42 -13.60 8.55
CA SER A 205 10.33 -13.29 7.43
C SER A 205 9.99 -12.00 6.72
N ILE A 206 8.92 -11.28 7.10
CA ILE A 206 8.56 -10.01 6.46
C ILE A 206 9.67 -8.98 6.67
N LYS A 207 9.98 -8.22 5.62
CA LYS A 207 10.85 -7.05 5.70
C LYS A 207 10.17 -5.83 5.12
N SER A 208 10.36 -4.70 5.78
CA SER A 208 9.92 -3.38 5.34
C SER A 208 11.11 -2.59 4.84
N VAL A 209 10.92 -1.87 3.74
CA VAL A 209 11.91 -0.99 3.12
C VAL A 209 11.41 0.45 3.34
N PRO A 210 12.22 1.34 3.94
CA PRO A 210 11.86 2.73 4.20
C PRO A 210 12.01 3.60 2.93
N ILE A 211 11.61 3.04 1.78
CA ILE A 211 11.63 3.69 0.48
C ILE A 211 10.31 3.35 -0.21
N ALA A 212 9.57 4.37 -0.60
CA ALA A 212 8.29 4.23 -1.27
C ALA A 212 8.03 5.39 -2.25
N GLY A 213 6.81 5.48 -2.77
CA GLY A 213 6.45 6.48 -3.77
C GLY A 213 6.64 7.93 -3.30
N ARG A 214 6.47 8.22 -2.01
CA ARG A 214 6.71 9.56 -1.44
C ARG A 214 8.18 9.93 -1.45
N ASP A 215 9.07 8.99 -1.10
CA ASP A 215 10.51 9.21 -1.13
C ASP A 215 11.00 9.50 -2.54
N ILE A 216 10.45 8.78 -3.52
CA ILE A 216 10.75 9.03 -4.94
C ILE A 216 10.25 10.41 -5.36
N THR A 217 9.02 10.79 -5.02
CA THR A 217 8.50 12.15 -5.29
C THR A 217 9.39 13.22 -4.66
N ASN A 218 9.81 13.03 -3.40
CA ASN A 218 10.68 13.98 -2.71
C ASN A 218 12.06 14.06 -3.37
N PHE A 219 12.61 12.93 -3.81
CA PHE A 219 13.90 12.92 -4.49
C PHE A 219 13.82 13.63 -5.85
N VAL A 220 12.78 13.38 -6.65
CA VAL A 220 12.52 14.15 -7.88
C VAL A 220 12.44 15.64 -7.56
N GLN A 221 11.67 16.02 -6.53
CA GLN A 221 11.55 17.42 -6.13
C GLN A 221 12.92 18.06 -5.80
N SER A 222 13.77 17.37 -5.05
CA SER A 222 15.13 17.86 -4.73
C SER A 222 15.95 18.08 -5.99
N LEU A 223 15.91 17.15 -6.95
CA LEU A 223 16.62 17.28 -8.24
C LEU A 223 16.11 18.47 -9.07
N LEU A 224 14.79 18.73 -9.08
CA LEU A 224 14.22 19.91 -9.75
C LEU A 224 14.69 21.22 -9.09
N ARG A 225 14.76 21.25 -7.75
CA ARG A 225 15.22 22.43 -6.99
C ARG A 225 16.69 22.72 -7.22
N GLU A 226 17.53 21.68 -7.21
CA GLU A 226 18.98 21.81 -7.44
C GLU A 226 19.29 22.37 -8.83
N ARG A 227 18.49 22.02 -9.84
CA ARG A 227 18.60 22.57 -11.20
C ARG A 227 18.01 23.98 -11.33
N GLY A 228 17.27 24.46 -10.34
CA GLY A 228 16.62 25.78 -10.37
C GLY A 228 15.41 25.83 -11.30
N GLU A 229 14.67 24.71 -11.44
CA GLU A 229 13.47 24.65 -12.27
C GLU A 229 12.39 25.62 -11.77
N PRO A 230 11.63 26.25 -12.68
CA PRO A 230 10.67 27.29 -12.33
C PRO A 230 9.44 26.75 -11.56
N ASP A 231 9.18 25.44 -11.60
CA ASP A 231 8.25 24.76 -10.72
C ASP A 231 8.89 23.51 -10.11
N SER A 232 9.02 23.49 -8.79
CA SER A 232 9.48 22.35 -8.02
C SER A 232 8.45 21.95 -6.95
N SER A 233 7.16 22.15 -7.21
CA SER A 233 6.09 21.74 -6.30
C SER A 233 6.02 20.21 -6.20
N LEU A 234 5.46 19.70 -5.09
CA LEU A 234 5.28 18.26 -4.92
C LEU A 234 4.38 17.66 -6.00
N GLN A 235 3.38 18.43 -6.47
CA GLN A 235 2.47 18.00 -7.53
C GLN A 235 3.21 17.83 -8.86
N THR A 236 4.08 18.77 -9.22
CA THR A 236 4.92 18.67 -10.42
C THR A 236 5.88 17.49 -10.33
N ALA A 237 6.54 17.30 -9.19
CA ALA A 237 7.44 16.17 -8.97
C ALA A 237 6.71 14.82 -9.05
N GLU A 238 5.48 14.73 -8.54
CA GLU A 238 4.65 13.52 -8.64
C GLU A 238 4.23 13.23 -10.08
N ARG A 239 3.84 14.24 -10.87
CA ARG A 239 3.56 14.04 -12.30
C ARG A 239 4.80 13.59 -13.07
N ILE A 240 5.95 14.21 -12.80
CA ILE A 240 7.21 13.83 -13.43
C ILE A 240 7.57 12.37 -13.13
N LYS A 241 7.42 11.97 -11.85
CA LYS A 241 7.59 10.58 -11.40
C LYS A 241 6.69 9.61 -12.16
N GLU A 242 5.42 9.92 -12.34
CA GLU A 242 4.47 8.99 -12.95
C GLU A 242 4.56 8.93 -14.49
N GLU A 243 4.86 10.05 -15.15
CA GLU A 243 4.82 10.15 -16.61
C GLU A 243 6.18 9.88 -17.28
N TYR A 244 7.29 10.21 -16.62
CA TYR A 244 8.60 10.26 -17.27
C TYR A 244 9.62 9.27 -16.71
N CYS A 245 9.43 8.79 -15.47
CA CYS A 245 10.42 7.93 -14.82
C CYS A 245 10.33 6.46 -15.25
N TYR A 246 11.48 5.78 -15.25
CA TYR A 246 11.64 4.38 -15.60
C TYR A 246 12.89 3.79 -14.94
N VAL A 247 12.96 2.46 -14.84
CA VAL A 247 14.14 1.77 -14.31
C VAL A 247 15.12 1.49 -15.45
N CYS A 248 16.38 1.90 -15.28
CA CYS A 248 17.43 1.60 -16.25
C CYS A 248 18.18 0.29 -15.89
N PRO A 249 18.83 -0.38 -16.87
CA PRO A 249 19.65 -1.55 -16.58
C PRO A 249 20.98 -1.24 -15.88
N ASP A 250 21.57 -0.07 -16.16
CA ASP A 250 22.91 0.35 -15.75
C ASP A 250 22.98 1.89 -15.76
N ILE A 251 23.21 2.47 -14.58
CA ILE A 251 23.18 3.93 -14.36
C ILE A 251 24.25 4.65 -15.18
N VAL A 252 25.47 4.10 -15.22
CA VAL A 252 26.62 4.75 -15.86
C VAL A 252 26.43 4.82 -17.37
N LYS A 253 25.92 3.74 -17.96
CA LYS A 253 25.56 3.72 -19.39
C LYS A 253 24.42 4.67 -19.71
N GLU A 254 23.47 4.82 -18.79
CA GLU A 254 22.34 5.72 -18.96
C GLU A 254 22.77 7.18 -18.95
N PHE A 255 23.63 7.58 -18.00
CA PHE A 255 24.26 8.91 -18.00
C PHE A 255 25.00 9.17 -19.32
N ALA A 256 25.85 8.22 -19.74
CA ALA A 256 26.60 8.35 -20.98
C ALA A 256 25.69 8.43 -22.23
N ARG A 257 24.46 7.92 -22.19
CA ARG A 257 23.48 8.11 -23.29
C ARG A 257 22.95 9.54 -23.29
N PHE A 258 22.52 10.04 -22.13
CA PHE A 258 22.00 11.41 -22.00
C PHE A 258 23.03 12.48 -22.34
N ASP A 259 24.32 12.23 -22.06
CA ASP A 259 25.39 13.17 -22.40
C ASP A 259 25.75 13.17 -23.89
N ARG A 260 25.46 12.08 -24.61
CA ARG A 260 25.71 11.95 -26.05
C ARG A 260 24.55 12.45 -26.91
N GLU A 261 23.31 12.20 -26.48
CA GLU A 261 22.11 12.50 -27.25
C GLU A 261 21.47 13.80 -26.75
N SER A 262 21.82 14.94 -27.37
CA SER A 262 21.33 16.26 -26.95
C SER A 262 19.81 16.39 -26.95
N ASP A 263 19.13 15.70 -27.87
CA ASP A 263 17.71 15.91 -28.17
C ASP A 263 16.76 15.11 -27.24
N ASP A 264 17.19 14.02 -26.60
CA ASP A 264 16.42 13.29 -25.57
C ASP A 264 16.94 13.56 -24.14
N ARG A 265 17.96 14.41 -23.99
CA ARG A 265 18.56 14.73 -22.68
C ARG A 265 17.55 15.37 -21.72
N PHE A 266 16.75 16.30 -22.22
CA PHE A 266 15.72 16.97 -21.45
C PHE A 266 14.38 16.89 -22.17
N LYS A 267 13.41 16.28 -21.51
CA LYS A 267 12.00 16.36 -21.91
C LYS A 267 11.38 17.60 -21.30
N LYS A 268 10.40 18.20 -21.96
CA LYS A 268 9.67 19.36 -21.44
C LYS A 268 8.36 18.91 -20.81
N HIS A 269 8.14 19.29 -19.56
CA HIS A 269 6.87 19.11 -18.87
C HIS A 269 6.19 20.47 -18.70
N THR A 270 4.96 20.61 -19.16
CA THR A 270 4.20 21.86 -19.06
C THR A 270 3.32 21.84 -17.82
N VAL A 271 3.55 22.80 -16.93
CA VAL A 271 2.75 23.03 -15.73
C VAL A 271 1.74 24.14 -16.01
N ASN A 272 0.46 23.85 -15.79
CA ASN A 272 -0.64 24.79 -15.91
C ASN A 272 -1.12 25.22 -14.53
N TYR A 273 -1.08 26.51 -14.24
CA TYR A 273 -1.55 27.08 -12.98
C TYR A 273 -3.02 27.48 -13.06
N PRO A 274 -3.74 27.56 -11.91
CA PRO A 274 -5.14 27.98 -11.88
C PRO A 274 -5.40 29.40 -12.42
N ASN A 275 -4.38 30.27 -12.41
CA ASN A 275 -4.45 31.62 -12.97
C ASN A 275 -4.27 31.67 -14.50
N GLY A 276 -4.21 30.53 -15.18
CA GLY A 276 -4.01 30.42 -16.63
C GLY A 276 -2.56 30.61 -17.08
N LYS A 277 -1.61 30.87 -16.16
CA LYS A 277 -0.18 30.91 -16.49
C LYS A 277 0.30 29.49 -16.79
N THR A 278 1.17 29.36 -17.78
CA THR A 278 1.87 28.11 -18.07
C THR A 278 3.37 28.31 -17.88
N THR A 279 4.02 27.29 -17.34
CA THR A 279 5.47 27.23 -17.15
C THR A 279 5.95 25.89 -17.67
N THR A 280 7.18 25.85 -18.19
CA THR A 280 7.81 24.59 -18.61
C THR A 280 8.93 24.24 -17.66
N VAL A 281 8.99 22.96 -17.28
CA VAL A 281 10.04 22.35 -16.48
C VAL A 281 10.79 21.37 -17.38
N ASP A 282 12.11 21.47 -17.40
CA ASP A 282 12.94 20.47 -18.08
C ASP A 282 13.04 19.22 -17.21
N VAL A 283 13.02 18.04 -17.83
CA VAL A 283 12.98 16.72 -17.16
C VAL A 283 14.12 15.86 -17.68
N GLY A 284 15.13 15.65 -16.84
CA GLY A 284 16.42 15.05 -17.22
C GLY A 284 16.73 13.74 -16.51
N TYR A 285 17.82 13.74 -15.74
CA TYR A 285 18.36 12.53 -15.09
C TYR A 285 17.43 11.90 -14.05
N GLU A 286 16.53 12.68 -13.44
CA GLU A 286 15.50 12.21 -12.52
C GLU A 286 14.63 11.09 -13.11
N ARG A 287 14.54 11.01 -14.46
CA ARG A 287 13.82 9.95 -15.17
C ARG A 287 14.30 8.55 -14.77
N PHE A 288 15.59 8.32 -14.67
CA PHE A 288 16.13 7.01 -14.30
C PHE A 288 16.73 6.99 -12.90
N LEU A 289 17.22 8.12 -12.39
CA LEU A 289 17.77 8.20 -11.03
C LEU A 289 16.70 8.01 -9.97
N ALA A 290 15.50 8.55 -10.17
CA ALA A 290 14.51 8.55 -9.10
C ALA A 290 14.03 7.13 -8.74
N PRO A 291 13.71 6.23 -9.70
CA PRO A 291 13.42 4.83 -9.38
C PRO A 291 14.64 4.01 -8.96
N GLU A 292 15.86 4.49 -9.23
CA GLU A 292 17.09 3.76 -8.93
C GLU A 292 17.32 3.62 -7.42
N ILE A 293 16.70 4.46 -6.59
CA ILE A 293 16.82 4.38 -5.12
C ILE A 293 16.29 3.04 -4.56
N PHE A 294 15.48 2.28 -5.32
CA PHE A 294 15.13 0.91 -4.93
C PHE A 294 16.32 -0.07 -5.07
N PHE A 295 17.23 0.19 -5.99
CA PHE A 295 18.34 -0.68 -6.34
C PHE A 295 19.68 -0.17 -5.79
N ASN A 296 19.79 1.12 -5.53
CA ASN A 296 20.92 1.79 -4.88
C ASN A 296 20.38 2.84 -3.89
N PRO A 297 19.88 2.40 -2.72
CA PRO A 297 19.30 3.28 -1.70
C PRO A 297 20.20 4.41 -1.22
N GLU A 298 21.52 4.20 -1.25
CA GLU A 298 22.55 5.14 -0.83
C GLU A 298 22.54 6.46 -1.60
N ILE A 299 21.87 6.51 -2.76
CA ILE A 299 21.68 7.73 -3.55
C ILE A 299 20.79 8.74 -2.80
N TYR A 300 19.89 8.27 -1.94
CA TYR A 300 18.88 9.09 -1.26
C TYR A 300 18.95 9.00 0.26
N SER A 301 19.30 7.83 0.81
CA SER A 301 19.34 7.60 2.26
C SER A 301 20.75 7.24 2.73
N SER A 302 21.24 7.93 3.75
CA SER A 302 22.46 7.54 4.47
C SER A 302 22.24 6.37 5.42
N ASP A 303 21.00 6.19 5.88
CA ASP A 303 20.67 5.28 6.97
C ASP A 303 20.26 3.90 6.45
N PHE A 304 19.72 3.86 5.23
CA PHE A 304 19.26 2.64 4.59
C PHE A 304 20.03 2.39 3.30
N LEU A 305 20.83 1.31 3.29
CA LEU A 305 21.81 1.04 2.24
C LEU A 305 21.57 -0.29 1.51
N THR A 306 20.53 -1.06 1.88
CA THR A 306 20.33 -2.41 1.34
C THR A 306 19.41 -2.38 0.12
N PRO A 307 19.88 -2.79 -1.08
CA PRO A 307 19.04 -2.83 -2.28
C PRO A 307 17.82 -3.75 -2.13
N LEU A 308 16.70 -3.39 -2.77
CA LEU A 308 15.49 -4.19 -2.80
C LEU A 308 15.73 -5.65 -3.25
N PRO A 309 16.51 -5.95 -4.31
CA PRO A 309 16.82 -7.34 -4.66
C PRO A 309 17.39 -8.14 -3.48
N THR A 310 18.32 -7.55 -2.72
CA THR A 310 19.00 -8.20 -1.58
C THR A 310 18.01 -8.47 -0.45
N ILE A 311 17.07 -7.56 -0.22
CA ILE A 311 16.00 -7.74 0.78
C ILE A 311 15.10 -8.89 0.37
N VAL A 312 14.70 -8.97 -0.90
CA VAL A 312 13.87 -10.07 -1.42
C VAL A 312 14.58 -11.40 -1.24
N ASP A 313 15.85 -11.48 -1.61
CA ASP A 313 16.66 -12.68 -1.40
C ASP A 313 16.75 -13.05 0.08
N THR A 314 16.99 -12.08 0.96
CA THR A 314 17.07 -12.27 2.42
C THR A 314 15.76 -12.81 3.00
N VAL A 315 14.62 -12.25 2.60
CA VAL A 315 13.27 -12.67 3.03
C VAL A 315 12.99 -14.12 2.63
N ILE A 316 13.35 -14.49 1.40
CA ILE A 316 13.16 -15.85 0.92
C ILE A 316 14.13 -16.81 1.64
N GLN A 317 15.38 -16.39 1.88
CA GLN A 317 16.35 -17.20 2.61
C GLN A 317 16.05 -17.33 4.11
N SER A 318 15.33 -16.39 4.73
CA SER A 318 14.87 -16.53 6.12
C SER A 318 13.62 -17.40 6.26
N SER A 319 12.92 -17.67 5.15
CA SER A 319 11.74 -18.54 5.12
C SER A 319 12.13 -20.03 5.23
N PRO A 320 11.22 -20.94 5.63
CA PRO A 320 11.48 -22.38 5.66
C PRO A 320 11.99 -22.92 4.32
N ILE A 321 12.91 -23.90 4.35
CA ILE A 321 13.62 -24.39 3.16
C ILE A 321 12.65 -24.91 2.09
N ASP A 322 11.59 -25.60 2.50
CA ASP A 322 10.67 -26.30 1.61
C ASP A 322 9.85 -25.35 0.71
N VAL A 323 9.61 -24.13 1.18
CA VAL A 323 8.82 -23.13 0.44
C VAL A 323 9.66 -22.22 -0.45
N ARG A 324 10.98 -22.14 -0.24
CA ARG A 324 11.85 -21.13 -0.92
C ARG A 324 11.78 -21.23 -2.45
N ARG A 325 11.70 -22.45 -2.99
CA ARG A 325 11.57 -22.67 -4.44
C ARG A 325 10.29 -22.04 -4.99
N GLY A 326 9.17 -22.21 -4.30
CA GLY A 326 7.90 -21.57 -4.67
C GLY A 326 7.96 -20.05 -4.57
N LEU A 327 8.61 -19.54 -3.51
CA LEU A 327 8.79 -18.11 -3.30
C LEU A 327 9.61 -17.42 -4.41
N TYR A 328 10.74 -18.00 -4.83
CA TYR A 328 11.54 -17.45 -5.94
C TYR A 328 10.83 -17.54 -7.29
N LYS A 329 10.08 -18.62 -7.53
CA LYS A 329 9.36 -18.85 -8.79
C LYS A 329 8.15 -17.93 -8.95
N ASN A 330 7.62 -17.36 -7.87
CA ASN A 330 6.40 -16.56 -7.87
C ASN A 330 6.58 -15.26 -7.09
N ILE A 331 7.40 -14.33 -7.61
CA ILE A 331 7.57 -13.00 -7.02
C ILE A 331 6.57 -12.05 -7.66
N VAL A 332 5.52 -11.66 -6.93
CA VAL A 332 4.44 -10.81 -7.44
C VAL A 332 4.66 -9.36 -7.02
N LEU A 333 4.53 -8.46 -7.97
CA LEU A 333 4.61 -7.02 -7.74
C LEU A 333 3.23 -6.41 -7.51
N SER A 334 3.09 -5.58 -6.48
CA SER A 334 1.87 -4.87 -6.10
C SER A 334 2.17 -3.40 -5.80
N GLY A 335 1.20 -2.53 -6.04
CA GLY A 335 1.26 -1.12 -5.68
C GLY A 335 1.84 -0.22 -6.77
N GLY A 336 1.47 1.06 -6.71
CA GLY A 336 1.76 2.04 -7.76
C GLY A 336 3.25 2.29 -8.01
N SER A 337 4.09 2.15 -6.99
CA SER A 337 5.53 2.39 -7.10
C SER A 337 6.30 1.23 -7.74
N THR A 338 5.63 0.11 -8.06
CA THR A 338 6.19 -1.00 -8.86
C THR A 338 5.91 -0.89 -10.35
N LEU A 339 5.15 0.13 -10.78
CA LEU A 339 4.68 0.30 -12.16
C LEU A 339 5.73 0.87 -13.10
N TYR A 340 6.91 1.26 -12.62
CA TYR A 340 7.96 1.78 -13.47
C TYR A 340 8.29 0.78 -14.58
N LYS A 341 8.47 1.31 -15.79
CA LYS A 341 8.95 0.50 -16.91
C LYS A 341 10.24 -0.21 -16.50
N ASP A 342 10.30 -1.50 -16.83
CA ASP A 342 11.44 -2.39 -16.60
C ASP A 342 11.79 -2.70 -15.14
N PHE A 343 11.00 -2.23 -14.16
CA PHE A 343 11.18 -2.54 -12.73
C PHE A 343 11.27 -4.03 -12.45
N GLY A 344 10.27 -4.81 -12.90
CA GLY A 344 10.26 -6.26 -12.70
C GLY A 344 11.41 -6.98 -13.42
N ARG A 345 11.84 -6.48 -14.59
CA ARG A 345 12.96 -7.07 -15.34
C ARG A 345 14.29 -6.85 -14.62
N ARG A 346 14.54 -5.62 -14.16
CA ARG A 346 15.72 -5.26 -13.36
C ARG A 346 15.78 -6.09 -12.09
N LEU A 347 14.67 -6.15 -11.35
CA LEU A 347 14.57 -6.92 -10.12
C LEU A 347 14.85 -8.41 -10.34
N GLN A 348 14.23 -9.02 -11.36
CA GLN A 348 14.44 -10.43 -11.67
C GLN A 348 15.90 -10.73 -12.03
N ARG A 349 16.52 -9.87 -12.85
CA ARG A 349 17.93 -10.01 -13.25
C ARG A 349 18.85 -9.97 -12.04
N ASP A 350 18.69 -8.96 -11.18
CA ASP A 350 19.57 -8.74 -10.04
C ASP A 350 19.41 -9.85 -9.00
N ILE A 351 18.18 -10.31 -8.71
CA ILE A 351 17.95 -11.48 -7.85
C ILE A 351 18.59 -12.74 -8.44
N ARG A 352 18.38 -13.00 -9.75
CA ARG A 352 18.94 -14.18 -10.42
C ARG A 352 20.46 -14.19 -10.34
N HIS A 353 21.13 -13.06 -10.58
CA HIS A 353 22.59 -12.97 -10.44
C HIS A 353 23.07 -13.33 -9.03
N MET A 354 22.38 -12.86 -7.98
CA MET A 354 22.75 -13.19 -6.59
C MET A 354 22.53 -14.67 -6.28
N VAL A 355 21.40 -15.22 -6.71
CA VAL A 355 21.06 -16.65 -6.51
C VAL A 355 22.07 -17.54 -7.24
N ASP A 356 22.39 -17.24 -8.50
CA ASP A 356 23.34 -18.00 -9.31
C ASP A 356 24.75 -17.93 -8.73
N ALA A 357 25.18 -16.75 -8.27
CA ALA A 357 26.47 -16.59 -7.59
C ALA A 357 26.54 -17.42 -6.31
N ARG A 358 25.47 -17.43 -5.50
CA ARG A 358 25.38 -18.26 -4.28
C ARG A 358 25.41 -19.75 -4.59
N ILE A 359 24.68 -20.19 -5.62
CA ILE A 359 24.67 -21.60 -6.06
C ILE A 359 26.09 -22.00 -6.51
N LYS A 360 26.72 -21.23 -7.39
CA LYS A 360 28.08 -21.49 -7.90
C LYS A 360 29.10 -21.59 -6.76
N ALA A 361 29.01 -20.69 -5.77
CA ALA A 361 29.88 -20.72 -4.59
C ALA A 361 29.63 -21.98 -3.74
N SER A 362 28.38 -22.46 -3.65
CA SER A 362 28.06 -23.70 -2.94
C SER A 362 28.59 -24.93 -3.67
N GLU A 363 28.39 -25.04 -4.99
CA GLU A 363 28.85 -26.17 -5.79
C GLU A 363 30.38 -26.32 -5.74
N ALA A 364 31.11 -25.20 -5.77
CA ALA A 364 32.56 -25.18 -5.63
C ALA A 364 33.04 -25.70 -4.27
N ARG A 365 32.27 -25.45 -3.18
CA ARG A 365 32.59 -25.92 -1.82
C ARG A 365 32.17 -27.36 -1.57
N SER A 366 31.14 -27.85 -2.26
CA SER A 366 30.55 -29.18 -2.03
C SER A 366 31.26 -30.31 -2.78
N GLY A 367 32.45 -30.08 -3.35
CA GLY A 367 33.24 -31.14 -3.98
C GLY A 367 32.59 -31.78 -5.21
N GLY A 368 31.71 -31.06 -5.92
CA GLY A 368 31.08 -31.52 -7.16
C GLY A 368 29.58 -31.83 -7.07
N ALA A 369 28.93 -31.65 -5.90
CA ALA A 369 27.48 -31.71 -5.81
C ALA A 369 26.85 -30.58 -6.66
N LYS A 370 26.00 -30.95 -7.63
CA LYS A 370 25.31 -30.00 -8.51
C LYS A 370 23.94 -29.64 -7.95
N SER A 371 23.62 -28.36 -7.99
CA SER A 371 22.30 -27.85 -7.64
C SER A 371 21.31 -28.15 -8.76
N GLY A 372 20.05 -28.43 -8.41
CA GLY A 372 18.94 -28.48 -9.37
C GLY A 372 18.56 -27.10 -9.94
N GLY A 373 19.32 -26.05 -9.63
CA GLY A 373 19.01 -24.67 -9.97
C GLY A 373 17.84 -24.10 -9.18
N LEU A 374 17.65 -22.79 -9.31
CA LEU A 374 16.50 -22.06 -8.80
C LEU A 374 15.93 -21.21 -9.93
N ASP A 375 14.65 -21.41 -10.21
CA ASP A 375 13.94 -20.53 -11.14
C ASP A 375 13.47 -19.28 -10.39
N VAL A 376 13.89 -18.12 -10.88
CA VAL A 376 13.52 -16.81 -10.34
C VAL A 376 12.62 -16.15 -11.36
N GLN A 377 11.36 -15.90 -11.00
CA GLN A 377 10.42 -15.18 -11.84
C GLN A 377 9.74 -14.04 -11.08
N VAL A 378 9.80 -12.84 -11.68
CA VAL A 378 9.06 -11.67 -11.23
C VAL A 378 7.87 -11.46 -12.15
N ILE A 379 6.68 -11.45 -11.56
CA ILE A 379 5.40 -11.36 -12.24
C ILE A 379 4.92 -9.92 -12.22
N THR A 380 4.78 -9.38 -13.42
CA THR A 380 4.10 -8.12 -13.72
C THR A 380 2.75 -8.43 -14.35
N HIS A 381 1.71 -7.65 -14.03
CA HIS A 381 0.37 -7.84 -14.57
C HIS A 381 -0.36 -6.50 -14.74
N LYS A 382 -1.40 -6.45 -15.59
CA LYS A 382 -2.07 -5.19 -15.95
C LYS A 382 -2.81 -4.51 -14.78
N ARG A 383 -3.05 -5.23 -13.68
CA ARG A 383 -3.81 -4.77 -12.50
C ARG A 383 -2.92 -4.43 -11.30
N GLN A 384 -1.60 -4.35 -11.47
CA GLN A 384 -0.63 -4.09 -10.39
C GLN A 384 -0.95 -2.85 -9.56
N ARG A 385 -1.43 -1.76 -10.20
CA ARG A 385 -1.75 -0.49 -9.53
C ARG A 385 -2.73 -0.66 -8.35
N HIS A 386 -3.69 -1.57 -8.50
CA HIS A 386 -4.75 -1.83 -7.54
C HIS A 386 -4.84 -3.34 -7.24
N GLY A 387 -3.70 -4.03 -7.22
CA GLY A 387 -3.62 -5.49 -7.08
C GLY A 387 -4.48 -6.03 -5.93
N PRO A 388 -4.31 -5.53 -4.69
CA PRO A 388 -5.12 -5.97 -3.55
C PRO A 388 -6.62 -5.77 -3.77
N TRP A 389 -7.04 -4.60 -4.27
CA TRP A 389 -8.45 -4.34 -4.56
C TRP A 389 -9.01 -5.30 -5.63
N PHE A 390 -8.27 -5.51 -6.72
CA PHE A 390 -8.70 -6.39 -7.81
C PHE A 390 -8.76 -7.86 -7.38
N GLY A 391 -7.79 -8.33 -6.59
CA GLY A 391 -7.85 -9.65 -5.96
C GLY A 391 -9.06 -9.82 -5.05
N GLY A 392 -9.39 -8.77 -4.28
CA GLY A 392 -10.62 -8.72 -3.48
C GLY A 392 -11.90 -8.73 -4.33
N SER A 393 -11.91 -8.03 -5.48
CA SER A 393 -13.03 -8.04 -6.42
C SER A 393 -13.27 -9.42 -7.03
N LEU A 394 -12.19 -10.12 -7.42
CA LEU A 394 -12.25 -11.49 -7.91
C LEU A 394 -12.77 -12.46 -6.84
N LEU A 395 -12.27 -12.34 -5.61
CA LEU A 395 -12.72 -13.16 -4.48
C LEU A 395 -14.18 -12.91 -4.17
N GLY A 396 -14.59 -11.64 -4.03
CA GLY A 396 -15.96 -11.26 -3.69
C GLY A 396 -17.02 -11.71 -4.71
N GLN A 397 -16.61 -12.04 -5.95
CA GLN A 397 -17.48 -12.56 -6.99
C GLN A 397 -17.69 -14.08 -6.89
N THR A 398 -16.85 -14.80 -6.15
CA THR A 398 -16.95 -16.26 -6.03
C THR A 398 -18.19 -16.67 -5.23
N PRO A 399 -18.88 -17.77 -5.61
CA PRO A 399 -20.02 -18.28 -4.84
C PRO A 399 -19.68 -18.58 -3.38
N GLU A 400 -18.45 -18.99 -3.12
CA GLU A 400 -17.96 -19.39 -1.80
C GLU A 400 -17.63 -18.18 -0.92
N PHE A 401 -17.58 -16.95 -1.45
CA PHE A 401 -17.14 -15.77 -0.68
C PHE A 401 -17.92 -15.59 0.63
N LYS A 402 -19.25 -15.78 0.58
CA LYS A 402 -20.11 -15.66 1.77
C LYS A 402 -19.75 -16.66 2.87
N SER A 403 -19.23 -17.83 2.50
CA SER A 403 -18.79 -18.85 3.47
C SER A 403 -17.51 -18.47 4.21
N TYR A 404 -16.74 -17.51 3.68
CA TYR A 404 -15.54 -16.99 4.32
C TYR A 404 -15.82 -15.78 5.21
N CYS A 405 -16.97 -15.12 5.02
CA CYS A 405 -17.36 -13.96 5.80
C CYS A 405 -17.90 -14.38 7.16
N HIS A 406 -17.63 -13.55 8.16
CA HIS A 406 -18.35 -13.59 9.43
C HIS A 406 -19.64 -12.80 9.28
N THR A 407 -20.75 -13.31 9.78
CA THR A 407 -22.06 -12.65 9.72
C THR A 407 -22.32 -11.82 10.97
N LYS A 408 -23.24 -10.85 10.89
CA LYS A 408 -23.66 -10.07 12.06
C LYS A 408 -24.22 -10.97 13.19
N ALA A 409 -24.97 -12.00 12.83
CA ALA A 409 -25.52 -12.95 13.81
C ALA A 409 -24.42 -13.71 14.57
N GLU A 410 -23.36 -14.16 13.89
CA GLU A 410 -22.21 -14.80 14.54
C GLU A 410 -21.43 -13.82 15.42
N TYR A 411 -21.31 -12.56 14.99
CA TYR A 411 -20.70 -11.49 15.79
C TYR A 411 -21.48 -11.24 17.08
N ASP A 412 -22.82 -11.16 17.00
CA ASP A 412 -23.66 -10.93 18.17
C ASP A 412 -23.65 -12.13 19.15
N GLU A 413 -23.51 -13.36 18.64
CA GLU A 413 -23.48 -14.58 19.46
C GLU A 413 -22.12 -14.85 20.12
N ILE A 414 -21.02 -14.70 19.38
CA ILE A 414 -19.67 -15.09 19.82
C ILE A 414 -18.84 -13.89 20.26
N GLY A 415 -19.15 -12.70 19.76
CA GLY A 415 -18.44 -11.46 19.99
C GLY A 415 -17.31 -11.20 18.98
N PRO A 416 -16.56 -10.08 19.16
CA PRO A 416 -15.58 -9.59 18.18
C PRO A 416 -14.42 -10.55 17.91
N SER A 417 -14.14 -11.49 18.82
CA SER A 417 -13.01 -12.42 18.68
C SER A 417 -13.07 -13.31 17.43
N ILE A 418 -14.25 -13.47 16.79
CA ILE A 418 -14.41 -14.29 15.58
C ILE A 418 -13.57 -13.79 14.41
N VAL A 419 -13.39 -12.47 14.28
CA VAL A 419 -12.66 -11.88 13.16
C VAL A 419 -11.14 -11.99 13.29
N ARG A 420 -10.64 -12.45 14.46
CA ARG A 420 -9.23 -12.81 14.62
C ARG A 420 -8.84 -14.00 13.75
N ARG A 421 -9.79 -14.91 13.48
CA ARG A 421 -9.61 -16.07 12.60
C ARG A 421 -10.07 -15.71 11.19
N PHE A 422 -9.35 -16.20 10.18
CA PHE A 422 -9.75 -16.04 8.78
C PHE A 422 -9.74 -17.40 8.07
N ALA A 423 -10.77 -17.65 7.27
CA ALA A 423 -10.81 -18.76 6.33
C ALA A 423 -9.93 -18.43 5.11
N LEU A 424 -9.19 -19.44 4.63
CA LEU A 424 -8.33 -19.31 3.47
C LEU A 424 -9.10 -19.45 2.16
N LEU A 425 -8.66 -18.68 1.17
CA LEU A 425 -8.94 -18.86 -0.24
C LEU A 425 -8.55 -20.28 -0.70
N GLY A 426 -9.53 -21.11 -1.05
CA GLY A 426 -9.30 -22.40 -1.72
C GLY A 426 -8.61 -23.49 -0.88
N GLY A 427 -8.61 -23.37 0.45
CA GLY A 427 -8.12 -24.44 1.33
C GLY A 427 -9.09 -25.63 1.39
N PRO A 428 -8.60 -26.87 1.60
CA PRO A 428 -9.44 -28.04 1.79
C PRO A 428 -10.19 -27.94 3.13
N GLY A 429 -11.35 -27.30 3.09
CA GLY A 429 -12.24 -27.10 4.24
C GLY A 429 -13.60 -26.50 3.87
N SER A 430 -13.89 -26.30 2.59
CA SER A 430 -15.19 -25.83 2.08
C SER A 430 -16.12 -27.00 1.72
N THR A 431 -16.24 -27.97 2.63
CA THR A 431 -17.31 -28.97 2.68
C THR A 431 -17.56 -29.38 4.13
#